data_AF-A0A432QK44-F1
#
_entry.id   AF-A0A432QK44-F1
#
_cell.length_a   1.000
_cell.length_b   1.000
_cell.length_c   1.000
_cell.angle_alpha   90.00
_cell.angle_beta   90.00
_cell.angle_gamma   90.00
#
_symmetry.space_group_name_H-M   'P 1'
#
loop_
_entity.id
_entity.type
_entity.pdbx_description
1 polymer ?
#
loop_
_entity_poly.entity_id
_entity_poly.type
_entity_poly.pdbx_seq_one_letter_code
_entity_poly.pdbx_strand_id
1 'polypeptide(L)' 'MKDSETIGLVGGGQMGEALVRGMIDSGLVPADRIMVAEPDSGRCDFLAATYGIT' A
#
# COMPACT_ATOMS: atom_id res chain seq x y z
N MET A 1 -21.00 -5.03 10.48
CA MET A 1 -19.56 -5.10 10.17
C MET A 1 -19.42 -4.89 8.68
N LYS A 2 -18.76 -3.82 8.23
CA LYS A 2 -18.40 -3.73 6.80
C LYS A 2 -17.33 -4.78 6.54
N ASP A 3 -17.46 -5.45 5.42
CA ASP A 3 -16.52 -6.48 5.02
C ASP A 3 -15.10 -5.94 5.09
N SER A 4 -14.24 -6.85 5.51
CA SER A 4 -12.81 -6.69 5.52
C SER A 4 -12.35 -6.55 4.06
N GLU A 5 -12.42 -5.34 3.49
CA GLU A 5 -11.99 -5.05 2.11
C GLU A 5 -10.48 -4.78 2.05
N THR A 6 -9.86 -5.19 0.94
CA THR A 6 -8.45 -4.94 0.61
C THR A 6 -8.38 -3.81 -0.41
N ILE A 7 -7.48 -2.85 -0.20
CA ILE A 7 -7.28 -1.73 -1.13
C ILE A 7 -6.14 -2.07 -2.08
N GLY A 8 -6.45 -2.11 -3.38
CA GLY A 8 -5.44 -2.20 -4.43
C GLY A 8 -5.11 -0.82 -5.01
N LEU A 9 -3.83 -0.46 -5.01
CA LEU A 9 -3.30 0.71 -5.70
C LEU A 9 -2.59 0.30 -6.99
N VAL A 10 -2.93 0.94 -8.09
CA VAL A 10 -2.22 0.80 -9.37
C VAL A 10 -1.27 1.99 -9.50
N GLY A 11 0.03 1.71 -9.42
CA GLY A 11 1.11 2.68 -9.41
C GLY A 11 1.74 2.84 -8.03
N GLY A 12 3.04 2.59 -7.96
CA GLY A 12 3.86 2.69 -6.74
C GLY A 12 4.70 3.97 -6.67
N GLY A 13 4.44 4.97 -7.53
CA GLY A 13 5.19 6.23 -7.53
C GLY A 13 4.99 7.08 -6.26
N GLN A 14 5.48 8.32 -6.27
CA GLN A 14 5.45 9.19 -5.08
C GLN A 14 4.04 9.39 -4.51
N MET A 15 3.03 9.55 -5.36
CA MET A 15 1.65 9.73 -4.88
C MET A 15 1.07 8.42 -4.31
N GLY A 16 1.35 7.28 -4.94
CA GLY A 16 0.92 5.96 -4.44
C GLY A 16 1.48 5.69 -3.04
N GLU A 17 2.78 5.94 -2.86
CA GLU A 17 3.43 5.82 -1.55
C GLU A 17 2.83 6.78 -0.51
N ALA A 18 2.60 8.04 -0.88
CA ALA A 18 2.00 9.01 0.04
C ALA A 18 0.60 8.57 0.52
N LEU A 19 -0.19 7.96 -0.36
CA LEU A 19 -1.51 7.41 -0.01
C LEU A 19 -1.36 6.18 0.90
N VAL A 20 -0.48 5.23 0.57
CA VAL A 20 -0.18 4.06 1.42
C VAL A 20 0.19 4.51 2.84
N ARG A 21 1.18 5.41 2.92
CA ARG A 21 1.65 5.96 4.19
C ARG A 21 0.53 6.67 4.94
N GLY A 22 -0.25 7.53 4.28
CA GLY A 22 -1.35 8.24 4.91
C GLY A 22 -2.43 7.32 5.48
N MET A 23 -2.76 6.24 4.77
CA MET A 23 -3.74 5.24 5.23
C MET A 23 -3.25 4.47 6.46
N ILE A 24 -1.98 4.08 6.48
CA ILE A 24 -1.36 3.37 7.60
C ILE A 24 -1.22 4.32 8.80
N ASP A 25 -0.61 5.49 8.61
CA ASP A 25 -0.33 6.46 9.67
C ASP A 25 -1.62 6.97 10.34
N SER A 26 -2.73 7.06 9.60
CA SER A 26 -4.05 7.45 10.13
C SER A 26 -4.83 6.30 10.79
N GLY A 27 -4.35 5.06 10.67
CA GLY A 27 -5.06 3.87 11.15
C GLY A 27 -6.32 3.53 10.34
N LEU A 28 -6.47 4.08 9.13
CA LEU A 28 -7.63 3.85 8.27
C LEU A 28 -7.65 2.42 7.71
N VAL A 29 -6.49 1.94 7.27
CA VAL A 29 -6.31 0.58 6.72
C VAL A 29 -4.99 0.01 7.22
N PRO A 30 -4.99 -1.20 7.82
CA PRO A 30 -3.74 -1.86 8.20
C PRO A 30 -2.96 -2.29 6.95
N ALA A 31 -1.63 -2.32 7.07
CA ALA A 31 -0.72 -2.56 5.95
C ALA A 31 -0.96 -3.89 5.21
N ASP A 32 -1.32 -4.94 5.95
CA ASP A 32 -1.64 -6.29 5.44
C ASP A 32 -2.89 -6.34 4.55
N ARG A 33 -3.60 -5.22 4.40
CA ARG A 33 -4.77 -5.05 3.54
C ARG A 33 -4.56 -4.05 2.42
N ILE A 34 -3.33 -3.64 2.19
CA ILE A 34 -2.96 -2.75 1.11
C ILE A 34 -2.13 -3.56 0.12
N MET A 35 -2.50 -3.48 -1.16
CA MET A 35 -1.78 -4.08 -2.26
C MET A 35 -1.32 -2.99 -3.24
N VAL A 36 -0.10 -3.08 -3.76
CA VAL A 36 0.43 -2.20 -4.80
C VAL A 36 0.80 -2.99 -6.04
N ALA A 37 0.36 -2.52 -7.20
CA ALA A 37 0.85 -2.98 -8.49
C ALA A 37 1.70 -1.87 -9.13
N GLU A 38 2.98 -2.14 -9.32
CA GLU A 38 3.94 -1.21 -9.93
C GLU A 38 4.82 -1.95 -10.96
N PRO A 39 5.09 -1.39 -12.17
CA PRO A 39 5.94 -2.04 -13.16
C PRO A 39 7.39 -2.27 -12.74
N ASP A 40 7.97 -1.40 -11.90
CA ASP A 40 9.31 -1.61 -11.35
C ASP A 40 9.27 -2.54 -10.14
N SER A 41 9.80 -3.76 -10.27
CA SER A 41 9.84 -4.74 -9.18
C SER A 41 10.66 -4.25 -7.99
N GLY A 42 11.74 -3.49 -8.21
CA GLY A 42 12.54 -2.93 -7.12
C GLY A 42 11.75 -1.90 -6.31
N ARG A 43 10.79 -1.22 -6.95
CA ARG A 43 9.87 -0.31 -6.28
C ARG A 43 8.83 -1.06 -5.46
N CYS A 44 8.27 -2.17 -5.97
CA CYS A 44 7.41 -3.06 -5.19
C CYS A 44 8.13 -3.58 -3.94
N ASP A 45 9.35 -4.11 -4.10
CA ASP A 45 10.13 -4.66 -2.98
C ASP A 45 10.41 -3.60 -1.91
N PHE A 46 10.76 -2.38 -2.33
CA PHE A 46 10.94 -1.26 -1.42
C PHE A 46 9.66 -0.95 -0.63
N LEU A 47 8.51 -0.87 -1.31
CA LEU A 47 7.24 -0.54 -0.67
C LEU A 47 6.79 -1.63 0.30
N ALA A 48 6.95 -2.90 -0.08
CA ALA A 48 6.66 -4.04 0.79
C ALA A 48 7.55 -4.04 2.03
N ALA A 49 8.86 -3.85 1.88
CA ALA A 49 9.81 -3.83 3.00
C ALA A 49 9.61 -2.61 3.93
N THR A 50 9.23 -1.45 3.37
CA THR A 50 9.10 -0.19 4.13
C THR A 50 7.76 -0.11 4.87
N TYR A 51 6.68 -0.55 4.23
CA TYR A 51 5.32 -0.36 4.73
C TYR A 51 4.61 -1.64 5.17
N GLY A 52 5.17 -2.83 4.89
CA GLY A 52 4.53 -4.11 5.21
C GLY A 52 3.30 -4.43 4.34
N ILE A 53 3.24 -3.86 3.13
CA ILE A 53 2.18 -4.08 2.15
C ILE A 53 2.55 -5.23 1.18
N THR A 54 1.59 -5.66 0.34
CA THR A 54 1.81 -6.70 -0.68
C THR A 54 1.89 -6.16 -2.09
#